data_AF-A0A3M1EWK9-F1
#
_entry.id   AF-A0A3M1EWK9-F1
#
_cell.length_a   1.000
_cell.length_b   1.000
_cell.length_c   1.000
_cell.angle_alpha   90.00
_cell.angle_beta   90.00
_cell.angle_gamma   90.00
#
_symmetry.space_group_name_H-M   'P 1'
#
loop_
_entity.id
_entity.type
_entity.pdbx_description
1 polymer ?
#
loop_
_entity_poly.entity_id
_entity_poly.type
_entity_poly.pdbx_seq_one_letter_code
_entity_poly.pdbx_strand_id
1 'polypeptide(L)'
;LELPGDAFETRPGFPRLPCTGVLIPLPSIEGLTLEVLSAESEVRSGVEIPRVPEGEDAVAPRCGTEPWEEDKEFPAARAVIDTTGIMRGERLARLRLHPFHWNAQTGQLRHDRRLRLRLSFELRTPSRQIAIRRPDPARLLPFEIFARIEVKEPGLYRVTYDDLLAAGLRRRSLPAAQLALFHLGREVPIALHTRDPERFAAGDTFEFHAEGIDNLFTDTAVYHLTWDGRKGEGMRILTTDGGGAGEGSLDRFRATVHREEDHLHWSEMPGAPESDFWFWTKLTWPGPATGVYGIFLPDPLPDGEPALLRVELQGRSNAPPAPNHQVRVRFNGNVVGEGRWQDFQHFTLEAPLSPDLLI
;
A
#
# COMPACT_ATOMS: atom_id res chain seq x y z
N LEU A 1 -13.25 13.98 -29.42
CA LEU A 1 -13.68 13.07 -28.35
C LEU A 1 -12.85 13.42 -27.14
N GLU A 2 -13.47 13.89 -26.06
CA GLU A 2 -12.76 14.23 -24.82
C GLU A 2 -13.61 13.68 -23.67
N LEU A 3 -13.02 12.89 -22.77
CA LEU A 3 -13.58 12.60 -21.45
C LEU A 3 -12.70 13.27 -20.37
N PRO A 4 -13.27 13.64 -19.21
CA PRO A 4 -12.51 14.26 -18.13
C PRO A 4 -11.43 13.31 -17.56
N GLY A 5 -10.16 13.72 -17.57
CA GLY A 5 -9.05 12.98 -16.97
C GLY A 5 -8.32 12.01 -17.90
N ASP A 6 -8.54 12.09 -19.21
CA ASP A 6 -7.97 11.17 -20.19
C ASP A 6 -6.48 11.41 -20.52
N ALA A 7 -5.78 10.31 -20.77
CA ALA A 7 -4.55 10.28 -21.55
C ALA A 7 -4.89 9.93 -23.01
N PHE A 8 -4.03 10.32 -23.95
CA PHE A 8 -4.19 9.97 -25.36
C PHE A 8 -3.08 9.01 -25.78
N GLU A 9 -3.35 8.20 -26.81
CA GLU A 9 -2.28 7.53 -27.54
C GLU A 9 -1.29 8.59 -28.05
N THR A 10 0.01 8.35 -27.84
CA THR A 10 1.08 9.31 -28.14
C THR A 10 2.00 8.83 -29.27
N ARG A 11 1.83 7.59 -29.75
CA ARG A 11 2.59 7.09 -30.88
C ARG A 11 2.19 7.83 -32.17
N PRO A 12 3.14 8.51 -32.85
CA PRO A 12 2.85 9.22 -34.08
C PRO A 12 2.23 8.32 -35.15
N GLY A 13 1.25 8.84 -35.91
CA GLY A 13 0.54 8.13 -36.97
C GLY A 13 -0.65 7.27 -36.49
N PHE A 14 -0.78 7.00 -35.20
CA PHE A 14 -1.90 6.23 -34.63
C PHE A 14 -3.17 7.09 -34.46
N PRO A 15 -4.38 6.49 -34.47
CA PRO A 15 -5.61 7.20 -34.14
C PRO A 15 -5.55 7.78 -32.72
N ARG A 16 -5.81 9.09 -32.58
CA ARG A 16 -5.79 9.79 -31.30
C ARG A 16 -7.09 9.52 -30.53
N LEU A 17 -7.18 8.33 -29.96
CA LEU A 17 -8.30 7.89 -29.13
C LEU A 17 -8.00 8.15 -27.64
N PRO A 18 -8.99 8.62 -26.85
CA PRO A 18 -8.81 8.73 -25.42
C PRO A 18 -8.70 7.37 -24.73
N CYS A 19 -7.85 7.28 -23.72
CA CYS A 19 -7.73 6.16 -22.81
C CYS A 19 -7.59 6.67 -21.37
N THR A 20 -7.94 5.81 -20.42
CA THR A 20 -7.80 6.14 -19.00
C THR A 20 -6.94 5.10 -18.30
N GLY A 21 -6.16 5.54 -17.32
CA GLY A 21 -5.29 4.68 -16.52
C GLY A 21 -5.76 4.69 -15.07
N VAL A 22 -5.92 3.51 -14.49
CA VAL A 22 -6.24 3.34 -13.07
C VAL A 22 -5.09 2.56 -12.43
N LEU A 23 -4.58 3.06 -11.31
CA LEU A 23 -3.67 2.29 -10.46
C LEU A 23 -4.50 1.43 -9.53
N ILE A 24 -4.21 0.12 -9.53
CA ILE A 24 -4.88 -0.86 -8.68
C ILE A 24 -3.83 -1.45 -7.74
N PRO A 25 -3.99 -1.31 -6.41
CA PRO A 25 -3.18 -2.04 -5.46
C PRO A 25 -3.47 -3.53 -5.58
N LEU A 26 -2.41 -4.32 -5.66
CA LEU A 26 -2.46 -5.76 -5.78
C LEU A 26 -1.74 -6.40 -4.61
N PRO A 27 -2.40 -7.27 -3.84
CA PRO A 27 -1.73 -8.05 -2.80
C PRO A 27 -0.58 -8.91 -3.34
N SER A 28 -0.68 -9.31 -4.61
CA SER A 28 0.32 -10.10 -5.32
C SER A 28 0.24 -9.85 -6.83
N ILE A 29 1.38 -9.92 -7.51
CA ILE A 29 1.45 -9.95 -8.98
C ILE A 29 1.61 -11.39 -9.52
N GLU A 30 1.75 -12.39 -8.64
CA GLU A 30 1.81 -13.80 -9.02
C GLU A 30 0.44 -14.25 -9.54
N GLY A 31 0.43 -14.94 -10.68
CA GLY A 31 -0.81 -15.41 -11.30
C GLY A 31 -1.74 -14.30 -11.80
N LEU A 32 -1.25 -13.05 -11.93
CA LEU A 32 -2.09 -11.92 -12.33
C LEU A 32 -2.67 -12.11 -13.74
N THR A 33 -3.99 -12.16 -13.82
CA THR A 33 -4.74 -12.27 -15.08
C THR A 33 -5.86 -11.24 -15.13
N LEU A 34 -6.19 -10.80 -16.35
CA LEU A 34 -7.25 -9.83 -16.64
C LEU A 34 -8.23 -10.44 -17.62
N GLU A 35 -9.51 -10.45 -17.25
CA GLU A 35 -10.61 -10.96 -18.05
C GLU A 35 -11.69 -9.87 -18.21
N VAL A 36 -12.21 -9.72 -19.43
CA VAL A 36 -13.38 -8.86 -19.70
C VAL A 36 -14.64 -9.72 -19.54
N LEU A 37 -15.43 -9.46 -18.50
CA LEU A 37 -16.65 -10.23 -18.20
C LEU A 37 -17.84 -9.77 -19.05
N SER A 38 -17.98 -8.46 -19.26
CA SER A 38 -19.06 -7.90 -20.07
C SER A 38 -18.73 -6.50 -20.54
N ALA A 39 -19.33 -6.11 -21.66
CA ALA A 39 -19.25 -4.75 -22.17
C ALA A 39 -20.58 -4.29 -22.77
N GLU A 40 -21.00 -3.09 -22.38
CA GLU A 40 -22.15 -2.39 -22.96
C GLU A 40 -21.61 -1.32 -23.92
N SER A 41 -21.80 -1.54 -25.22
CA SER A 41 -21.19 -0.73 -26.27
C SER A 41 -22.24 -0.03 -27.14
N GLU A 42 -21.92 1.15 -27.62
CA GLU A 42 -22.62 1.82 -28.71
C GLU A 42 -21.72 1.96 -29.93
N VAL A 43 -22.29 1.89 -31.13
CA VAL A 43 -21.54 2.06 -32.39
C VAL A 43 -22.07 3.29 -33.12
N ARG A 44 -21.14 4.11 -33.62
CA ARG A 44 -21.41 5.25 -34.49
C ARG A 44 -20.67 5.03 -35.80
N SER A 45 -21.29 5.36 -36.92
CA SER A 45 -20.68 5.26 -38.26
C SER A 45 -20.34 6.64 -38.80
N GLY A 46 -19.41 6.71 -39.75
CA GLY A 46 -19.00 7.97 -40.38
C GLY A 46 -18.17 8.87 -39.46
N VAL A 47 -17.48 8.29 -38.48
CA VAL A 47 -16.62 9.03 -37.56
C VAL A 47 -15.18 8.99 -38.07
N GLU A 48 -14.60 10.16 -38.29
CA GLU A 48 -13.16 10.32 -38.57
C GLU A 48 -12.41 10.68 -37.29
N ILE A 49 -11.27 10.03 -37.07
CA ILE A 49 -10.42 10.25 -35.90
C ILE A 49 -9.08 10.83 -36.35
N PRO A 50 -8.65 11.99 -35.81
CA PRO A 50 -7.36 12.56 -36.17
C PRO A 50 -6.23 11.64 -35.70
N ARG A 51 -5.15 11.61 -36.47
CA ARG A 51 -3.95 10.86 -36.11
C ARG A 51 -3.04 11.70 -35.22
N VAL A 52 -2.23 11.03 -34.42
CA VAL A 52 -1.18 11.68 -33.61
C VAL A 52 -0.11 12.23 -34.56
N PRO A 53 0.25 13.53 -34.47
CA PRO A 53 1.27 14.13 -35.33
C PRO A 53 2.69 13.64 -34.99
N GLU A 54 3.61 13.68 -35.97
CA GLU A 54 5.04 13.52 -35.73
C GLU A 54 5.66 14.87 -35.29
N GLY A 55 6.20 14.93 -34.06
CA GLY A 55 6.89 16.10 -33.50
C GLY A 55 5.97 17.15 -32.86
N GLU A 56 6.40 17.74 -31.74
CA GLU A 56 5.58 18.68 -30.95
C GLU A 56 5.43 20.08 -31.59
N ASP A 57 6.26 20.45 -32.58
CA ASP A 57 6.36 21.83 -33.12
C ASP A 57 6.35 21.95 -34.67
N ALA A 58 5.73 21.02 -35.40
CA ALA A 58 5.72 21.10 -36.87
C ALA A 58 4.63 22.05 -37.42
N VAL A 59 5.05 23.15 -38.06
CA VAL A 59 4.21 24.14 -38.80
C VAL A 59 3.35 23.50 -39.91
N ALA A 60 3.62 22.24 -40.28
CA ALA A 60 2.73 21.39 -41.04
C ALA A 60 2.90 19.94 -40.52
N PRO A 61 1.96 19.40 -39.72
CA PRO A 61 2.10 18.07 -39.17
C PRO A 61 2.14 17.05 -40.31
N ARG A 62 3.27 16.34 -40.43
CA ARG A 62 3.34 15.18 -41.31
C ARG A 62 2.69 14.02 -40.56
N CYS A 63 1.63 13.46 -41.13
CA CYS A 63 1.16 12.15 -40.70
C CYS A 63 2.20 11.13 -41.17
N GLY A 64 2.75 10.34 -40.24
CA GLY A 64 3.53 9.17 -40.58
C GLY A 64 2.76 8.28 -41.56
N THR A 65 3.46 7.75 -42.56
CA THR A 65 2.89 7.01 -43.69
C THR A 65 2.56 5.54 -43.38
N GLU A 66 2.57 5.13 -42.11
CA GLU A 66 2.33 3.73 -41.75
C GLU A 66 0.83 3.37 -41.73
N PRO A 67 0.45 2.18 -42.23
CA PRO A 67 -0.86 1.94 -42.82
C PRO A 67 -1.86 1.42 -41.77
N TRP A 68 -2.73 2.30 -41.29
CA TRP A 68 -4.01 1.86 -40.71
C TRP A 68 -5.01 1.63 -41.85
N GLU A 69 -4.73 0.64 -42.71
CA GLU A 69 -5.59 0.22 -43.84
C GLU A 69 -6.15 -1.20 -43.64
N GLU A 70 -6.04 -1.77 -42.44
CA GLU A 70 -6.67 -3.05 -42.12
C GLU A 70 -8.09 -2.84 -41.57
N ASP A 71 -9.05 -3.64 -42.03
CA ASP A 71 -10.43 -3.72 -41.50
C ASP A 71 -10.43 -4.34 -40.09
N LYS A 72 -9.89 -3.60 -39.11
CA LYS A 72 -9.74 -4.01 -37.71
C LYS A 72 -10.06 -2.84 -36.78
N GLU A 73 -10.62 -3.17 -35.62
CA GLU A 73 -10.81 -2.20 -34.54
C GLU A 73 -9.49 -1.90 -33.82
N PHE A 74 -9.18 -0.61 -33.67
CA PHE A 74 -8.04 -0.11 -32.90
C PHE A 74 -8.50 0.71 -31.69
N PRO A 75 -7.90 0.52 -30.50
CA PRO A 75 -7.04 -0.62 -30.13
C PRO A 75 -7.83 -1.93 -30.12
N ALA A 76 -7.18 -3.09 -30.20
CA ALA A 76 -7.91 -4.37 -30.19
C ALA A 76 -8.41 -4.78 -28.79
N ALA A 77 -7.64 -4.43 -27.75
CA ALA A 77 -7.95 -4.78 -26.37
C ALA A 77 -8.71 -3.65 -25.66
N ARG A 78 -9.81 -3.99 -24.98
CA ARG A 78 -10.61 -3.04 -24.18
C ARG A 78 -9.91 -2.62 -22.88
N ALA A 79 -9.04 -3.47 -22.35
CA ALA A 79 -8.27 -3.22 -21.15
C ALA A 79 -6.95 -4.00 -21.18
N VAL A 80 -5.87 -3.38 -20.68
CA VAL A 80 -4.54 -4.01 -20.59
C VAL A 80 -3.87 -3.66 -19.27
N ILE A 81 -3.09 -4.60 -18.72
CA ILE A 81 -2.16 -4.30 -17.63
C ILE A 81 -0.88 -3.83 -18.28
N ASP A 82 -0.55 -2.56 -18.06
CA ASP A 82 0.51 -1.88 -18.81
C ASP A 82 1.83 -1.80 -18.05
N THR A 83 1.79 -1.74 -16.71
CA THR A 83 2.99 -1.81 -15.87
C THR A 83 2.62 -2.32 -14.49
N THR A 84 3.47 -3.16 -13.91
CA THR A 84 3.42 -3.55 -12.50
C THR A 84 4.66 -3.00 -11.79
N GLY A 85 4.49 -2.35 -10.65
CA GLY A 85 5.59 -1.74 -9.91
C GLY A 85 5.32 -1.73 -8.41
N ILE A 86 6.30 -1.26 -7.64
CA ILE A 86 6.13 -1.03 -6.21
C ILE A 86 6.20 0.48 -5.98
N MET A 87 5.20 1.04 -5.31
CA MET A 87 5.19 2.42 -4.88
C MET A 87 4.94 2.43 -3.38
N ARG A 88 5.92 2.89 -2.60
CA ARG A 88 5.82 3.01 -1.13
C ARG A 88 5.43 1.70 -0.41
N GLY A 89 6.03 0.59 -0.85
CA GLY A 89 5.77 -0.72 -0.27
C GLY A 89 4.55 -1.46 -0.84
N GLU A 90 3.64 -0.75 -1.52
CA GLU A 90 2.48 -1.36 -2.17
C GLU A 90 2.79 -1.78 -3.61
N ARG A 91 2.38 -2.99 -3.97
CA ARG A 91 2.47 -3.47 -5.36
C ARG A 91 1.30 -2.91 -6.13
N LEU A 92 1.57 -2.11 -7.15
CA LEU A 92 0.55 -1.48 -7.98
C LEU A 92 0.60 -2.08 -9.39
N ALA A 93 -0.57 -2.31 -9.98
CA ALA A 93 -0.71 -2.50 -11.42
C ALA A 93 -1.43 -1.30 -12.03
N ARG A 94 -0.89 -0.78 -13.13
CA ARG A 94 -1.59 0.18 -13.97
C ARG A 94 -2.49 -0.57 -14.95
N LEU A 95 -3.79 -0.51 -14.71
CA LEU A 95 -4.82 -0.96 -15.64
C LEU A 95 -5.14 0.19 -16.60
N ARG A 96 -4.81 0.04 -17.87
CA ARG A 96 -5.21 0.97 -18.94
C ARG A 96 -6.50 0.47 -19.57
N LEU A 97 -7.49 1.35 -19.65
CA LEU A 97 -8.79 1.11 -20.27
C LEU A 97 -8.89 1.87 -21.58
N HIS A 98 -9.42 1.20 -22.59
CA HIS A 98 -9.66 1.72 -23.92
C HIS A 98 -11.18 1.73 -24.17
N PRO A 99 -11.89 2.81 -23.82
CA PRO A 99 -13.34 2.87 -23.98
C PRO A 99 -13.76 3.07 -25.44
N PHE A 100 -12.85 3.48 -26.32
CA PHE A 100 -13.14 3.74 -27.74
C PHE A 100 -12.34 2.81 -28.63
N HIS A 101 -13.03 2.20 -29.59
CA HIS A 101 -12.47 1.32 -30.60
C HIS A 101 -12.90 1.82 -31.98
N TRP A 102 -11.94 2.13 -32.84
CA TRP A 102 -12.21 2.73 -34.15
C TRP A 102 -11.67 1.85 -35.28
N ASN A 103 -12.46 1.72 -36.33
CA ASN A 103 -12.07 1.04 -37.56
C ASN A 103 -11.95 2.07 -38.70
N ALA A 104 -10.75 2.18 -39.25
CA ALA A 104 -10.40 3.18 -40.25
C ALA A 104 -11.10 2.99 -41.60
N GLN A 105 -11.33 1.72 -42.00
CA GLN A 105 -11.92 1.38 -43.29
C GLN A 105 -13.42 1.64 -43.32
N THR A 106 -14.11 1.33 -42.22
CA THR A 106 -15.57 1.44 -42.12
C THR A 106 -16.02 2.77 -41.51
N GLY A 107 -15.11 3.53 -40.89
CA GLY A 107 -15.44 4.73 -40.13
C GLY A 107 -16.32 4.46 -38.91
N GLN A 108 -16.34 3.21 -38.42
CA GLN A 108 -17.10 2.83 -37.25
C GLN A 108 -16.31 3.11 -35.97
N LEU A 109 -16.92 3.84 -35.05
CA LEU A 109 -16.43 4.06 -33.70
C LEU A 109 -17.36 3.34 -32.72
N ARG A 110 -16.82 2.35 -32.02
CA ARG A 110 -17.45 1.72 -30.87
C ARG A 110 -17.04 2.45 -29.60
N HIS A 111 -18.00 2.71 -28.74
CA HIS A 111 -17.82 3.32 -27.43
C HIS A 111 -18.39 2.41 -26.34
N ASP A 112 -17.54 1.89 -25.49
CA ASP A 112 -17.88 1.05 -24.36
C ASP A 112 -18.27 1.91 -23.16
N ARG A 113 -19.59 2.07 -22.95
CA ARG A 113 -20.13 2.88 -21.86
C ARG A 113 -19.98 2.23 -20.50
N ARG A 114 -19.93 0.89 -20.47
CA ARG A 114 -19.75 0.12 -19.25
C ARG A 114 -18.92 -1.12 -19.54
N LEU A 115 -17.81 -1.26 -18.83
CA LEU A 115 -16.96 -2.45 -18.83
C LEU A 115 -17.02 -3.10 -17.45
N ARG A 116 -17.20 -4.42 -17.42
CA ARG A 116 -17.00 -5.23 -16.22
C ARG A 116 -15.79 -6.11 -16.44
N LEU A 117 -14.80 -5.96 -15.56
CA LEU A 117 -13.52 -6.65 -15.63
C LEU A 117 -13.36 -7.53 -14.40
N ARG A 118 -12.66 -8.65 -14.55
CA ARG A 118 -12.16 -9.47 -13.45
C ARG A 118 -10.65 -9.45 -13.49
N LEU A 119 -10.06 -9.03 -12.37
CA LEU A 119 -8.65 -9.27 -12.10
C LEU A 119 -8.57 -10.47 -11.16
N SER A 120 -7.64 -11.39 -11.44
CA SER A 120 -7.39 -12.56 -10.59
C SER A 120 -5.90 -12.66 -10.34
N PHE A 121 -5.53 -12.99 -9.10
CA PHE A 121 -4.16 -13.09 -8.63
C PHE A 121 -4.09 -14.13 -7.50
N GLU A 122 -2.90 -14.68 -7.28
CA GLU A 122 -2.67 -15.66 -6.23
C GLU A 122 -2.30 -14.98 -4.91
N LEU A 123 -3.12 -15.18 -3.88
CA LEU A 123 -2.86 -14.71 -2.53
C LEU A 123 -1.90 -15.67 -1.82
N ARG A 124 -0.73 -15.18 -1.40
CA ARG A 124 0.04 -15.80 -0.33
C ARG A 124 -0.42 -15.18 0.98
N THR A 125 -0.97 -15.99 1.89
CA THR A 125 -1.34 -15.52 3.22
C THR A 125 -0.07 -15.05 3.94
N PRO A 126 0.03 -13.79 4.38
CA PRO A 126 1.13 -13.38 5.23
C PRO A 126 0.90 -14.01 6.60
N SER A 127 1.70 -15.01 6.96
CA SER A 127 2.05 -15.17 8.38
C SER A 127 2.68 -13.86 8.86
N ARG A 128 2.69 -13.54 10.16
CA ARG A 128 3.60 -12.53 10.73
C ARG A 128 5.03 -12.99 10.43
N GLN A 129 5.50 -12.71 9.22
CA GLN A 129 6.65 -13.33 8.61
C GLN A 129 7.72 -12.27 8.57
N ILE A 130 8.70 -12.45 9.42
CA ILE A 130 9.94 -11.68 9.36
C ILE A 130 10.59 -12.04 8.03
N ALA A 131 10.77 -11.06 7.14
CA ALA A 131 11.53 -11.28 5.93
C ALA A 131 13.02 -11.15 6.27
N ILE A 132 13.69 -12.30 6.37
CA ILE A 132 15.13 -12.36 6.53
C ILE A 132 15.77 -12.58 5.16
N ARG A 133 16.58 -11.62 4.72
CA ARG A 133 17.26 -11.65 3.41
C ARG A 133 18.77 -11.62 3.60
N ARG A 134 19.51 -12.20 2.64
CA ARG A 134 20.94 -11.91 2.51
C ARG A 134 21.13 -10.43 2.14
N PRO A 135 22.11 -9.73 2.72
CA PRO A 135 22.39 -8.34 2.37
C PRO A 135 22.95 -8.23 0.95
N ASP A 136 22.63 -7.12 0.28
CA ASP A 136 23.26 -6.69 -0.97
C ASP A 136 24.70 -6.21 -0.64
N PRO A 137 25.75 -6.52 -1.43
CA PRO A 137 27.14 -6.30 -1.03
C PRO A 137 27.59 -4.82 -1.05
N ALA A 138 26.68 -3.85 -1.14
CA ALA A 138 27.01 -2.43 -1.10
C ALA A 138 26.95 -1.88 0.34
N ARG A 139 28.13 -1.83 0.98
CA ARG A 139 28.60 -0.95 2.10
C ARG A 139 27.56 -0.37 3.09
N LEU A 140 27.82 -0.55 4.41
CA LEU A 140 27.92 0.53 5.44
C LEU A 140 27.92 0.03 6.92
N LEU A 141 28.65 -1.04 7.27
CA LEU A 141 29.01 -1.33 8.68
C LEU A 141 30.46 -1.85 8.74
N PRO A 142 31.25 -1.58 9.81
CA PRO A 142 32.64 -2.06 9.95
C PRO A 142 32.74 -3.58 10.22
N PHE A 143 31.62 -4.30 10.14
CA PHE A 143 31.48 -5.72 10.39
C PHE A 143 30.62 -6.36 9.29
N GLU A 144 30.79 -7.67 9.10
CA GLU A 144 29.99 -8.41 8.12
C GLU A 144 28.52 -8.46 8.56
N ILE A 145 27.64 -7.95 7.69
CA ILE A 145 26.20 -8.16 7.80
C ILE A 145 25.92 -9.55 7.24
N PHE A 146 25.16 -10.35 7.98
CA PHE A 146 24.83 -11.69 7.52
C PHE A 146 23.35 -11.86 7.18
N ALA A 147 22.48 -11.20 7.94
CA ALA A 147 21.05 -11.22 7.69
C ALA A 147 20.48 -9.81 7.82
N ARG A 148 19.59 -9.48 6.88
CA ARG A 148 18.77 -8.28 6.87
C ARG A 148 17.36 -8.69 7.25
N ILE A 149 16.85 -8.12 8.33
CA ILE A 149 15.55 -8.42 8.93
C ILE A 149 14.66 -7.21 8.69
N GLU A 150 13.64 -7.37 7.85
CA GLU A 150 12.66 -6.32 7.53
C GLU A 150 11.46 -6.41 8.48
N VAL A 151 11.10 -5.28 9.09
CA VAL A 151 10.00 -5.16 10.06
C VAL A 151 9.10 -4.00 9.64
N LYS A 152 7.80 -4.25 9.49
CA LYS A 152 6.80 -3.22 9.13
C LYS A 152 6.07 -2.62 10.33
N GLU A 153 5.80 -3.43 11.35
CA GLU A 153 5.05 -2.99 12.53
C GLU A 153 5.98 -2.93 13.75
N PRO A 154 5.84 -1.92 14.64
CA PRO A 154 6.53 -1.96 15.94
C PRO A 154 6.03 -3.15 16.79
N GLY A 155 6.90 -3.71 17.62
CA GLY A 155 6.53 -4.78 18.54
C GLY A 155 7.66 -5.76 18.87
N LEU A 156 7.32 -6.83 19.60
CA LEU A 156 8.27 -7.89 19.94
C LEU A 156 8.32 -8.94 18.83
N TYR A 157 9.52 -9.18 18.31
CA TYR A 157 9.79 -10.14 17.25
C TYR A 157 10.63 -11.29 17.75
N ARG A 158 10.33 -12.50 17.28
CA ARG A 158 11.12 -13.71 17.53
C ARG A 158 11.70 -14.23 16.23
N VAL A 159 13.01 -14.46 16.22
CA VAL A 159 13.75 -15.06 15.10
C VAL A 159 14.32 -16.38 15.55
N THR A 160 14.02 -17.43 14.79
CA THR A 160 14.54 -18.78 15.02
C THR A 160 15.82 -19.01 14.22
N TYR A 161 16.62 -20.00 14.63
CA TYR A 161 17.75 -20.46 13.82
C TYR A 161 17.31 -20.91 12.42
N ASP A 162 16.15 -21.55 12.31
CA ASP A 162 15.62 -22.07 11.06
C ASP A 162 15.21 -20.94 10.10
N ASP A 163 14.74 -19.80 10.62
CA ASP A 163 14.52 -18.59 9.80
C ASP A 163 15.82 -18.11 9.15
N LEU A 164 16.95 -18.18 9.87
CA LEU A 164 18.27 -17.84 9.31
C LEU A 164 18.72 -18.86 8.25
N LEU A 165 18.45 -20.16 8.46
CA LEU A 165 18.74 -21.19 7.46
C LEU A 165 17.92 -20.98 6.19
N ALA A 166 16.63 -20.66 6.32
CA ALA A 166 15.74 -20.32 5.21
C ALA A 166 16.21 -19.08 4.46
N ALA A 167 16.77 -18.10 5.17
CA ALA A 167 17.42 -16.91 4.59
C ALA A 167 18.79 -17.21 3.95
N GLY A 168 19.24 -18.47 3.96
CA GLY A 168 20.45 -18.91 3.30
C GLY A 168 21.69 -18.97 4.20
N LEU A 169 21.55 -18.99 5.52
CA LEU A 169 22.65 -19.38 6.41
C LEU A 169 23.11 -20.81 6.05
N ARG A 170 24.42 -21.00 5.87
CA ARG A 170 25.03 -22.31 5.52
C ARG A 170 25.89 -22.91 6.62
N ARG A 171 25.87 -22.33 7.82
CA ARG A 171 26.59 -22.84 8.99
C ARG A 171 25.68 -23.76 9.80
N ARG A 172 26.28 -24.60 10.65
CA ARG A 172 25.55 -25.50 11.58
C ARG A 172 25.25 -24.88 12.94
N SER A 173 26.07 -23.90 13.34
CA SER A 173 25.89 -23.10 14.54
C SER A 173 26.59 -21.75 14.37
N LEU A 174 26.16 -20.76 15.14
CA LEU A 174 26.80 -19.45 15.29
C LEU A 174 27.32 -19.29 16.72
N PRO A 175 28.37 -18.49 16.97
CA PRO A 175 28.79 -18.17 18.33
C PRO A 175 27.72 -17.32 19.03
N ALA A 176 27.09 -17.85 20.08
CA ALA A 176 25.94 -17.19 20.71
C ALA A 176 26.31 -15.82 21.32
N ALA A 177 27.50 -15.72 21.93
CA ALA A 177 27.98 -14.47 22.52
C ALA A 177 28.19 -13.36 21.48
N GLN A 178 28.50 -13.70 20.23
CA GLN A 178 28.84 -12.73 19.18
C GLN A 178 27.64 -12.25 18.38
N LEU A 179 26.46 -12.88 18.54
CA LEU A 179 25.23 -12.41 17.90
C LEU A 179 24.91 -10.99 18.35
N ALA A 180 24.80 -10.08 17.39
CA ALA A 180 24.44 -8.69 17.64
C ALA A 180 23.50 -8.19 16.55
N LEU A 181 22.51 -7.39 16.96
CA LEU A 181 21.50 -6.83 16.09
C LEU A 181 21.66 -5.30 16.03
N PHE A 182 21.56 -4.71 14.84
CA PHE A 182 21.72 -3.28 14.65
C PHE A 182 20.54 -2.68 13.89
N HIS A 183 20.09 -1.51 14.33
CA HIS A 183 19.11 -0.68 13.64
C HIS A 183 19.66 0.74 13.51
N LEU A 184 19.72 1.27 12.29
CA LEU A 184 20.27 2.61 12.00
C LEU A 184 21.67 2.83 12.64
N GLY A 185 22.52 1.79 12.61
CA GLY A 185 23.88 1.82 13.18
C GLY A 185 23.95 1.73 14.71
N ARG A 186 22.81 1.70 15.42
CA ARG A 186 22.73 1.50 16.87
C ARG A 186 22.49 0.04 17.18
N GLU A 187 23.17 -0.46 18.20
CA GLU A 187 22.96 -1.83 18.66
C GLU A 187 21.63 -1.96 19.40
N VAL A 188 20.90 -3.02 19.10
CA VAL A 188 19.61 -3.37 19.69
C VAL A 188 19.81 -4.59 20.58
N PRO A 189 19.41 -4.54 21.87
CA PRO A 189 19.55 -5.68 22.76
C PRO A 189 18.63 -6.82 22.31
N ILE A 190 19.13 -8.05 22.39
CA ILE A 190 18.36 -9.25 22.08
C ILE A 190 18.22 -10.15 23.31
N ALA A 191 17.06 -10.77 23.51
CA ALA A 191 16.90 -11.88 24.43
C ALA A 191 17.30 -13.18 23.71
N LEU A 192 18.30 -13.89 24.20
CA LEU A 192 18.73 -15.16 23.61
C LEU A 192 18.12 -16.34 24.38
N HIS A 193 17.55 -17.27 23.63
CA HIS A 193 17.04 -18.54 24.14
C HIS A 193 17.81 -19.66 23.47
N THR A 194 18.86 -20.13 24.14
CA THR A 194 19.78 -21.15 23.63
C THR A 194 19.78 -22.36 24.57
N ARG A 195 19.95 -23.56 24.01
CA ARG A 195 20.23 -24.77 24.82
C ARG A 195 21.69 -24.87 25.24
N ASP A 196 22.59 -24.32 24.42
CA ASP A 196 24.03 -24.21 24.69
C ASP A 196 24.42 -22.72 24.72
N PRO A 197 24.84 -22.17 25.87
CA PRO A 197 25.19 -20.75 26.00
C PRO A 197 26.30 -20.28 25.04
N GLU A 198 27.13 -21.19 24.52
CA GLU A 198 28.18 -20.84 23.57
C GLU A 198 27.70 -20.85 22.11
N ARG A 199 26.58 -21.51 21.82
CA ARG A 199 26.14 -21.81 20.45
C ARG A 199 24.69 -21.46 20.21
N PHE A 200 24.47 -20.77 19.09
CA PHE A 200 23.14 -20.58 18.52
C PHE A 200 22.97 -21.54 17.33
N ALA A 201 22.07 -22.51 17.47
CA ALA A 201 21.89 -23.62 16.55
C ALA A 201 20.40 -24.01 16.38
N ALA A 202 20.13 -25.02 15.56
CA ALA A 202 18.77 -25.45 15.20
C ALA A 202 17.90 -25.75 16.43
N GLY A 203 16.81 -24.99 16.61
CA GLY A 203 15.92 -25.03 17.78
C GLY A 203 16.12 -23.89 18.78
N ASP A 204 17.15 -23.06 18.61
CA ASP A 204 17.37 -21.86 19.42
C ASP A 204 16.70 -20.64 18.77
N THR A 205 16.39 -19.63 19.59
CA THR A 205 15.72 -18.40 19.15
C THR A 205 16.33 -17.16 19.79
N PHE A 206 16.09 -16.00 19.18
CA PHE A 206 16.30 -14.72 19.83
C PHE A 206 15.09 -13.81 19.63
N GLU A 207 14.88 -12.91 20.59
CA GLU A 207 13.80 -11.92 20.56
C GLU A 207 14.35 -10.51 20.66
N PHE A 208 13.67 -9.56 20.02
CA PHE A 208 14.01 -8.15 20.11
C PHE A 208 12.75 -7.29 19.94
N HIS A 209 12.76 -6.12 20.58
CA HIS A 209 11.72 -5.12 20.36
C HIS A 209 12.09 -4.25 19.15
N ALA A 210 11.21 -4.20 18.17
CA ALA A 210 11.33 -3.33 17.01
C ALA A 210 10.48 -2.07 17.20
N GLU A 211 11.07 -0.91 16.91
CA GLU A 211 10.39 0.38 17.01
C GLU A 211 9.63 0.73 15.73
N GLY A 212 9.80 -0.05 14.65
CA GLY A 212 9.26 0.28 13.32
C GLY A 212 9.95 1.50 12.71
N ILE A 213 9.54 1.88 11.51
CA ILE A 213 9.89 3.18 10.92
C ILE A 213 8.70 3.63 10.09
N ASP A 214 8.34 4.89 10.20
CA ASP A 214 7.30 5.48 9.38
C ASP A 214 7.76 6.88 8.96
N ASN A 215 8.10 7.02 7.69
CA ASN A 215 8.51 8.28 7.09
C ASN A 215 8.19 8.30 5.60
N LEU A 216 8.36 9.47 4.97
CA LEU A 216 8.08 9.72 3.56
C LEU A 216 8.74 8.74 2.56
N PHE A 217 9.77 8.00 2.98
CA PHE A 217 10.56 7.13 2.13
C PHE A 217 10.33 5.62 2.39
N THR A 218 9.89 5.21 3.59
CA THR A 218 9.70 3.78 3.92
C THR A 218 8.87 3.59 5.20
N ASP A 219 8.02 2.56 5.18
CA ASP A 219 7.31 1.96 6.33
C ASP A 219 8.07 0.75 6.93
N THR A 220 9.19 0.38 6.31
CA THR A 220 9.91 -0.86 6.60
C THR A 220 11.22 -0.56 7.32
N ALA A 221 11.27 -0.89 8.61
CA ALA A 221 12.45 -0.82 9.43
C ALA A 221 13.38 -1.98 9.10
N VAL A 222 14.67 -1.67 8.94
CA VAL A 222 15.69 -2.66 8.63
C VAL A 222 16.57 -2.88 9.84
N TYR A 223 16.71 -4.14 10.22
CA TYR A 223 17.62 -4.62 11.26
C TYR A 223 18.70 -5.51 10.64
N HIS A 224 19.94 -5.34 11.07
CA HIS A 224 21.10 -6.07 10.57
C HIS A 224 21.65 -6.99 11.65
N LEU A 225 21.64 -8.30 11.38
CA LEU A 225 22.24 -9.31 12.26
C LEU A 225 23.70 -9.56 11.87
N THR A 226 24.58 -9.54 12.86
CA THR A 226 25.99 -9.90 12.73
C THR A 226 26.42 -10.95 13.78
N TRP A 227 27.53 -11.63 13.52
CA TRP A 227 28.23 -12.53 14.46
C TRP A 227 29.75 -12.60 14.20
N ASP A 228 30.34 -11.63 13.50
CA ASP A 228 31.69 -11.78 12.92
C ASP A 228 32.86 -11.67 13.93
N GLY A 229 32.58 -11.66 15.23
CA GLY A 229 33.56 -11.62 16.32
C GLY A 229 34.35 -10.32 16.44
N ARG A 230 34.45 -9.50 15.38
CA ARG A 230 35.16 -8.21 15.39
C ARG A 230 34.48 -7.18 16.30
N LYS A 231 33.16 -7.30 16.46
CA LYS A 231 32.35 -6.47 17.34
C LYS A 231 32.49 -6.83 18.84
N GLY A 232 32.94 -8.04 19.16
CA GLY A 232 32.87 -8.58 20.52
C GLY A 232 31.47 -9.08 20.88
N GLU A 233 31.14 -9.10 22.17
CA GLU A 233 29.85 -9.61 22.67
C GLU A 233 28.69 -8.70 22.31
N GLY A 234 27.56 -9.27 21.90
CA GLY A 234 26.35 -8.49 21.58
C GLY A 234 25.58 -8.04 22.82
N MET A 235 24.82 -6.94 22.71
CA MET A 235 23.91 -6.48 23.77
C MET A 235 22.81 -7.50 24.02
N ARG A 236 22.46 -7.68 25.30
CA ARG A 236 21.46 -8.64 25.76
C ARG A 236 20.36 -7.94 26.53
N ILE A 237 19.13 -8.42 26.35
CA ILE A 237 18.03 -8.15 27.27
C ILE A 237 18.32 -8.95 28.53
N LEU A 238 18.37 -8.28 29.68
CA LEU A 238 18.55 -8.94 30.97
C LEU A 238 17.19 -9.35 31.52
N THR A 239 17.06 -10.60 31.94
CA THR A 239 15.89 -11.07 32.69
C THR A 239 16.07 -10.73 34.16
N THR A 240 15.08 -10.06 34.76
CA THR A 240 14.98 -9.89 36.20
C THR A 240 13.76 -10.65 36.70
N ASP A 241 13.83 -11.24 37.89
CA ASP A 241 12.68 -11.88 38.50
C ASP A 241 11.65 -10.81 38.88
N GLY A 242 10.44 -10.92 38.31
CA GLY A 242 9.34 -9.98 38.51
C GLY A 242 8.57 -10.22 39.80
N GLY A 243 9.19 -10.79 40.82
CA GLY A 243 8.59 -11.17 42.10
C GLY A 243 7.68 -10.08 42.67
N GLY A 244 6.38 -10.24 42.46
CA GLY A 244 5.33 -9.31 42.83
C GLY A 244 3.96 -9.98 42.77
N ALA A 245 3.32 -10.02 43.94
CA ALA A 245 2.05 -10.65 44.33
C ALA A 245 0.94 -10.70 43.26
N GLY A 246 0.19 -11.79 43.30
CA GLY A 246 -0.81 -12.18 42.31
C GLY A 246 -1.75 -11.07 41.86
N GLU A 247 -1.90 -10.96 40.55
CA GLU A 247 -3.10 -10.44 39.92
C GLU A 247 -3.50 -11.44 38.83
N GLY A 248 -4.80 -11.70 38.72
CA GLY A 248 -5.34 -12.76 37.88
C GLY A 248 -4.86 -12.68 36.44
N SER A 249 -4.94 -13.80 35.72
CA SER A 249 -4.72 -13.83 34.28
C SER A 249 -5.49 -12.68 33.62
N LEU A 250 -4.78 -11.73 33.01
CA LEU A 250 -5.39 -10.73 32.14
C LEU A 250 -5.82 -11.46 30.87
N ASP A 251 -7.12 -11.75 30.76
CA ASP A 251 -7.73 -12.39 29.61
C ASP A 251 -8.12 -11.38 28.50
N ARG A 252 -7.93 -10.08 28.77
CA ARG A 252 -8.32 -8.98 27.88
C ARG A 252 -7.39 -7.79 28.01
N PHE A 253 -7.29 -7.01 26.94
CA PHE A 253 -6.51 -5.78 26.87
C PHE A 253 -7.16 -4.78 25.91
N ARG A 254 -6.81 -3.50 26.04
CA ARG A 254 -7.23 -2.47 25.07
C ARG A 254 -6.33 -2.54 23.84
N ALA A 255 -6.94 -2.62 22.66
CA ALA A 255 -6.25 -2.58 21.38
C ALA A 255 -6.77 -1.41 20.54
N THR A 256 -5.87 -0.80 19.76
CA THR A 256 -6.22 0.22 18.77
C THR A 256 -6.06 -0.38 17.38
N VAL A 257 -7.13 -0.34 16.58
CA VAL A 257 -7.06 -0.67 15.15
C VAL A 257 -7.05 0.64 14.37
N HIS A 258 -5.93 0.92 13.70
CA HIS A 258 -5.80 2.06 12.81
C HIS A 258 -5.99 1.61 11.35
N ARG A 259 -6.73 2.39 10.57
CA ARG A 259 -7.01 2.14 9.15
C ARG A 259 -6.96 3.46 8.38
N GLU A 260 -5.97 3.57 7.50
CA GLU A 260 -5.87 4.53 6.41
C GLU A 260 -5.01 3.93 5.31
N GLU A 261 -5.09 4.48 4.09
CA GLU A 261 -4.24 4.09 2.97
C GLU A 261 -3.79 5.35 2.21
N ASP A 262 -2.62 5.36 1.59
CA ASP A 262 -2.05 6.54 0.92
C ASP A 262 -2.39 6.58 -0.59
N HIS A 263 -3.64 6.83 -0.93
CA HIS A 263 -4.07 6.80 -2.34
C HIS A 263 -3.96 8.14 -3.05
N LEU A 264 -4.01 9.24 -2.32
CA LEU A 264 -4.20 10.57 -2.88
C LEU A 264 -3.13 11.52 -2.39
N HIS A 265 -2.28 11.90 -3.34
CA HIS A 265 -1.30 12.95 -3.17
C HIS A 265 -1.93 14.33 -3.35
N TRP A 266 -1.71 15.24 -2.40
CA TRP A 266 -2.08 16.65 -2.56
C TRP A 266 -0.92 17.57 -2.15
N SER A 267 0.05 17.74 -3.06
CA SER A 267 1.24 18.58 -2.83
C SER A 267 0.96 20.06 -2.55
N GLU A 268 -0.23 20.56 -2.85
CA GLU A 268 -0.64 21.95 -2.59
C GLU A 268 -1.36 22.11 -1.23
N MET A 269 -1.39 21.05 -0.41
CA MET A 269 -1.98 21.10 0.92
C MET A 269 -1.25 22.14 1.79
N PRO A 270 -1.96 23.06 2.46
CA PRO A 270 -1.31 24.07 3.29
C PRO A 270 -0.48 23.44 4.42
N GLY A 271 0.84 23.63 4.37
CA GLY A 271 1.80 23.02 5.30
C GLY A 271 2.59 21.85 4.72
N ALA A 272 2.30 21.42 3.49
CA ALA A 272 3.12 20.43 2.80
C ALA A 272 4.49 21.01 2.40
N PRO A 273 5.58 20.22 2.47
CA PRO A 273 5.62 18.81 2.88
C PRO A 273 5.82 18.58 4.39
N GLU A 274 5.86 19.63 5.21
CA GLU A 274 6.12 19.51 6.66
C GLU A 274 4.95 18.88 7.43
N SER A 275 3.72 18.99 6.94
CA SER A 275 2.53 18.28 7.42
C SER A 275 2.14 17.13 6.48
N ASP A 276 1.30 16.21 6.93
CA ASP A 276 0.80 15.14 6.07
C ASP A 276 0.01 15.70 4.87
N PHE A 277 0.32 15.20 3.68
CA PHE A 277 -0.26 15.58 2.40
C PHE A 277 -0.65 14.36 1.55
N TRP A 278 -0.71 13.20 2.19
CA TRP A 278 -1.28 11.98 1.64
C TRP A 278 -2.60 11.66 2.33
N PHE A 279 -3.54 11.17 1.53
CA PHE A 279 -4.90 10.96 2.00
C PHE A 279 -5.47 9.67 1.40
N TRP A 280 -6.37 9.04 2.15
CA TRP A 280 -7.04 7.82 1.71
C TRP A 280 -8.06 8.05 0.63
N THR A 281 -9.03 8.92 0.86
CA THR A 281 -10.16 9.09 -0.06
C THR A 281 -10.59 10.53 -0.12
N LYS A 282 -10.83 11.02 -1.34
CA LYS A 282 -11.37 12.35 -1.58
C LYS A 282 -12.89 12.25 -1.62
N LEU A 283 -13.53 12.86 -0.63
CA LEU A 283 -14.96 13.10 -0.62
C LEU A 283 -15.25 14.47 -1.25
N THR A 284 -16.22 14.57 -2.15
CA THR A 284 -16.54 15.83 -2.86
C THR A 284 -18.02 15.92 -3.19
N TRP A 285 -18.58 17.13 -3.09
CA TRP A 285 -19.94 17.46 -3.52
C TRP A 285 -19.94 18.58 -4.59
N PRO A 286 -20.77 18.49 -5.65
CA PRO A 286 -21.56 17.33 -6.07
C PRO A 286 -20.64 16.29 -6.74
N GLY A 287 -20.39 15.17 -6.06
CA GLY A 287 -19.42 14.15 -6.45
C GLY A 287 -19.55 12.92 -5.56
N PRO A 288 -18.51 12.06 -5.45
CA PRO A 288 -18.50 10.96 -4.48
C PRO A 288 -18.45 11.53 -3.06
N ALA A 289 -19.62 11.84 -2.48
CA ALA A 289 -19.76 12.46 -1.16
C ALA A 289 -19.81 11.42 -0.02
N THR A 290 -19.58 10.14 -0.32
CA THR A 290 -19.64 9.04 0.66
C THR A 290 -18.55 8.02 0.36
N GLY A 291 -17.83 7.60 1.40
CA GLY A 291 -16.90 6.48 1.40
C GLY A 291 -17.36 5.41 2.38
N VAL A 292 -17.03 4.15 2.10
CA VAL A 292 -17.31 3.00 2.97
C VAL A 292 -16.01 2.25 3.20
N TYR A 293 -15.65 2.04 4.46
CA TYR A 293 -14.38 1.44 4.85
C TYR A 293 -14.63 0.24 5.77
N GLY A 294 -14.08 -0.91 5.41
CA GLY A 294 -14.16 -2.12 6.23
C GLY A 294 -13.09 -2.10 7.32
N ILE A 295 -13.50 -2.36 8.57
CA ILE A 295 -12.58 -2.50 9.71
C ILE A 295 -12.72 -3.91 10.26
N PHE A 296 -11.62 -4.66 10.30
CA PHE A 296 -11.58 -5.96 10.95
C PHE A 296 -11.12 -5.79 12.40
N LEU A 297 -11.99 -6.19 13.34
CA LEU A 297 -11.68 -6.26 14.77
C LEU A 297 -11.48 -7.74 15.13
N PRO A 298 -10.30 -8.15 15.60
CA PRO A 298 -9.97 -9.57 15.75
C PRO A 298 -10.76 -10.28 16.85
N ASP A 299 -10.98 -9.62 18.00
CA ASP A 299 -11.68 -10.20 19.15
C ASP A 299 -12.37 -9.10 19.99
N PRO A 300 -13.44 -8.47 19.46
CA PRO A 300 -14.18 -7.44 20.19
C PRO A 300 -14.97 -8.07 21.35
N LEU A 301 -14.92 -7.46 22.53
CA LEU A 301 -15.67 -7.92 23.70
C LEU A 301 -17.14 -7.46 23.62
N PRO A 302 -18.13 -8.40 23.59
CA PRO A 302 -19.55 -8.05 23.50
C PRO A 302 -20.07 -7.25 24.69
N ASP A 303 -19.54 -7.52 25.88
CA ASP A 303 -19.94 -6.86 27.14
C ASP A 303 -18.84 -5.93 27.66
N GLY A 304 -18.02 -5.40 26.75
CA GLY A 304 -16.91 -4.51 27.08
C GLY A 304 -17.32 -3.07 27.41
N GLU A 305 -16.34 -2.26 27.77
CA GLU A 305 -16.50 -0.80 27.77
C GLU A 305 -16.69 -0.30 26.33
N PRO A 306 -17.42 0.82 26.11
CA PRO A 306 -17.51 1.44 24.79
C PRO A 306 -16.13 1.67 24.16
N ALA A 307 -16.00 1.31 22.88
CA ALA A 307 -14.83 1.66 22.09
C ALA A 307 -14.88 3.14 21.69
N LEU A 308 -13.74 3.72 21.33
CA LEU A 308 -13.68 5.08 20.78
C LEU A 308 -13.40 5.01 19.28
N LEU A 309 -14.35 5.47 18.46
CA LEU A 309 -14.11 5.74 17.06
C LEU A 309 -13.50 7.13 16.92
N ARG A 310 -12.37 7.22 16.24
CA ARG A 310 -11.77 8.50 15.82
C ARG A 310 -11.71 8.54 14.29
N VAL A 311 -12.24 9.59 13.70
CA VAL A 311 -12.22 9.85 12.25
C VAL A 311 -11.49 11.15 12.01
N GLU A 312 -10.44 11.10 11.20
CA GLU A 312 -9.65 12.27 10.81
C GLU A 312 -10.00 12.69 9.38
N LEU A 313 -10.25 13.99 9.17
CA LEU A 313 -10.66 14.56 7.89
C LEU A 313 -9.91 15.86 7.64
N GLN A 314 -9.52 16.09 6.39
CA GLN A 314 -8.84 17.32 5.97
C GLN A 314 -9.75 18.12 5.02
N GLY A 315 -10.02 19.37 5.37
CA GLY A 315 -10.72 20.31 4.49
C GLY A 315 -9.91 20.63 3.23
N ARG A 316 -10.58 20.71 2.08
CA ARG A 316 -9.96 21.03 0.78
C ARG A 316 -10.62 22.18 0.01
N SER A 317 -11.82 22.62 0.40
CA SER A 317 -12.55 23.69 -0.30
C SER A 317 -12.84 24.84 0.66
N ASN A 318 -12.78 26.06 0.14
CA ASN A 318 -13.04 27.30 0.88
C ASN A 318 -14.24 28.11 0.32
N ALA A 319 -15.08 27.48 -0.51
CA ALA A 319 -16.20 28.15 -1.16
C ALA A 319 -17.33 28.47 -0.15
N PRO A 320 -17.99 29.64 -0.21
CA PRO A 320 -19.13 29.95 0.65
C PRO A 320 -20.37 29.10 0.31
N PRO A 321 -21.32 28.92 1.25
CA PRO A 321 -21.32 29.48 2.60
C PRO A 321 -20.42 28.71 3.57
N ALA A 322 -19.93 29.40 4.60
CA ALA A 322 -19.22 28.78 5.70
C ALA A 322 -20.21 28.31 6.80
N PRO A 323 -19.97 27.16 7.48
CA PRO A 323 -18.92 26.18 7.19
C PRO A 323 -19.19 25.42 5.88
N ASN A 324 -18.13 25.23 5.10
CA ASN A 324 -18.20 24.69 3.74
C ASN A 324 -17.99 23.18 3.66
N HIS A 325 -17.74 22.55 4.81
CA HIS A 325 -17.73 21.10 4.97
C HIS A 325 -18.78 20.64 5.97
N GLN A 326 -19.43 19.53 5.66
CA GLN A 326 -20.28 18.80 6.58
C GLN A 326 -20.10 17.29 6.35
N VAL A 327 -20.04 16.53 7.43
CA VAL A 327 -20.00 15.07 7.39
C VAL A 327 -21.04 14.47 8.34
N ARG A 328 -21.53 13.29 7.97
CA ARG A 328 -22.27 12.39 8.84
C ARG A 328 -21.57 11.04 8.81
N VAL A 329 -21.13 10.56 9.97
CA VAL A 329 -20.41 9.29 10.13
C VAL A 329 -21.41 8.22 10.59
N ARG A 330 -21.31 7.04 9.97
CA ARG A 330 -22.10 5.86 10.35
C ARG A 330 -21.18 4.68 10.62
N PHE A 331 -21.50 3.88 11.63
CA PHE A 331 -20.86 2.60 11.93
C PHE A 331 -21.91 1.49 11.87
N ASN A 332 -21.69 0.48 11.03
CA ASN A 332 -22.67 -0.59 10.77
C ASN A 332 -24.10 -0.08 10.50
N GLY A 333 -24.21 1.03 9.76
CA GLY A 333 -25.49 1.67 9.40
C GLY A 333 -26.04 2.67 10.43
N ASN A 334 -25.57 2.64 11.68
CA ASN A 334 -25.99 3.53 12.76
C ASN A 334 -25.25 4.86 12.71
N VAL A 335 -25.94 5.99 12.90
CA VAL A 335 -25.28 7.31 12.95
C VAL A 335 -24.55 7.45 14.27
N VAL A 336 -23.24 7.65 14.21
CA VAL A 336 -22.36 7.76 15.40
C VAL A 336 -21.84 9.17 15.61
N GLY A 337 -21.89 10.03 14.58
CA GLY A 337 -21.51 11.43 14.73
C GLY A 337 -21.78 12.27 13.48
N GLU A 338 -21.79 13.58 13.68
CA GLU A 338 -21.87 14.58 12.61
C GLU A 338 -20.87 15.70 12.91
N GLY A 339 -20.35 16.33 11.85
CA GLY A 339 -19.33 17.36 11.96
C GLY A 339 -19.48 18.43 10.91
N ARG A 340 -19.01 19.64 11.23
CA ARG A 340 -18.89 20.76 10.30
C ARG A 340 -17.57 21.47 10.57
N TRP A 341 -16.84 21.81 9.51
CA TRP A 341 -15.57 22.52 9.59
C TRP A 341 -15.38 23.39 8.34
N GLN A 342 -14.31 24.20 8.32
CA GLN A 342 -14.11 25.22 7.29
C GLN A 342 -12.79 25.05 6.57
N ASP A 343 -12.80 25.46 5.30
CA ASP A 343 -11.64 25.74 4.48
C ASP A 343 -10.67 24.55 4.44
N PHE A 344 -9.43 24.77 4.87
CA PHE A 344 -8.36 23.80 4.91
C PHE A 344 -8.06 23.31 6.34
N GLN A 345 -9.05 23.36 7.24
CA GLN A 345 -8.87 22.88 8.60
C GLN A 345 -8.86 21.35 8.63
N HIS A 346 -7.97 20.81 9.46
CA HIS A 346 -8.05 19.44 9.95
C HIS A 346 -9.24 19.32 10.91
N PHE A 347 -10.00 18.24 10.80
CA PHE A 347 -11.18 17.97 11.60
C PHE A 347 -11.13 16.54 12.15
N THR A 348 -11.18 16.43 13.47
CA THR A 348 -11.26 15.16 14.19
C THR A 348 -12.68 14.97 14.72
N LEU A 349 -13.29 13.83 14.43
CA LEU A 349 -14.51 13.38 15.06
C LEU A 349 -14.22 12.20 15.97
N GLU A 350 -14.55 12.33 17.24
CA GLU A 350 -14.51 11.25 18.21
C GLU A 350 -15.93 10.87 18.64
N ALA A 351 -16.25 9.58 18.59
CA ALA A 351 -17.56 9.06 18.96
C ALA A 351 -17.42 7.76 19.76
N PRO A 352 -18.12 7.61 20.90
CA PRO A 352 -18.19 6.32 21.57
C PRO A 352 -18.97 5.33 20.70
N LEU A 353 -18.45 4.12 20.56
CA LEU A 353 -19.12 2.98 19.95
C LEU A 353 -19.55 2.01 21.04
N SER A 354 -20.85 1.78 21.14
CA SER A 354 -21.37 0.74 22.01
C SER A 354 -20.89 -0.64 21.56
N PRO A 355 -20.59 -1.57 22.48
CA PRO A 355 -20.08 -2.90 22.15
C PRO A 355 -20.94 -3.71 21.16
N ASP A 356 -22.26 -3.52 21.20
CA ASP A 356 -23.23 -4.15 20.30
C ASP A 356 -23.06 -3.73 18.84
N LEU A 357 -22.39 -2.60 18.58
CA LEU A 357 -22.06 -2.17 17.22
C LEU A 357 -20.82 -2.86 16.66
N LEU A 358 -19.99 -3.51 17.50
CA LEU A 358 -18.71 -4.11 17.11
C LEU A 358 -18.83 -5.55 16.61
N ILE A 359 -20.01 -6.17 16.70
CA ILE A 359 -20.27 -7.60 16.48
C ILE A 359 -21.24 -7.82 15.32
#